data_AF-A0A1V5RMP4-F1
#
_entry.id   AF-A0A1V5RMP4-F1
#
_cell.length_a   1.000
_cell.length_b   1.000
_cell.length_c   1.000
_cell.angle_alpha   90.00
_cell.angle_beta   90.00
_cell.angle_gamma   90.00
#
_symmetry.space_group_name_H-M   'P 1'
#
loop_
_entity.id
_entity.type
_entity.pdbx_description
1 polymer ?
#
loop_
_entity_poly.entity_id
_entity_poly.type
_entity_poly.pdbx_seq_one_letter_code
_entity_poly.pdbx_strand_id
1 'polypeptide(L)'
;MQAPAGDRSLLFAYRLDRSDARRVFRLRGLDAARDYQVEDEGQRMAGESRTRRMTGHELMMQGLPVELPVFGAAVFSIQPQGQVNHA
;
A
#
# COMPACT_ATOMS: atom_id res chain seq x y z
N MET A 1 15.38 24.17 1.34
CA MET A 1 14.97 22.81 0.95
C MET A 1 13.76 22.45 1.79
N GLN A 2 12.58 22.30 1.18
CA GLN A 2 11.41 21.73 1.87
C GLN A 2 11.74 20.27 2.21
N ALA A 3 11.59 19.89 3.48
CA ALA A 3 11.63 18.48 3.84
C ALA A 3 10.55 17.75 3.04
N PRO A 4 10.84 16.60 2.40
CA PRO A 4 9.81 15.84 1.73
C PRO A 4 8.68 15.58 2.72
N ALA A 5 7.44 15.79 2.30
CA ALA A 5 6.24 15.49 3.09
C ALA A 5 6.21 13.97 3.31
N GLY A 6 6.95 13.50 4.32
CA GLY A 6 7.42 12.12 4.53
C GLY A 6 6.33 11.15 4.96
N ASP A 7 5.09 11.47 4.69
CA ASP A 7 3.95 10.69 5.14
C ASP A 7 3.55 9.64 4.09
N ARG A 8 3.85 9.81 2.80
CA ARG A 8 3.39 8.88 1.76
C ARG A 8 4.46 7.88 1.34
N SER A 9 4.05 6.63 1.17
CA SER A 9 4.88 5.54 0.66
C SER A 9 4.25 4.93 -0.60
N LEU A 10 5.08 4.38 -1.49
CA LEU A 10 4.65 3.59 -2.64
C LEU A 10 5.24 2.19 -2.53
N LEU A 11 4.42 1.18 -2.82
CA LEU A 11 4.86 -0.20 -3.03
C LEU A 11 4.72 -0.55 -4.51
N PHE A 12 5.82 -0.94 -5.12
CA PHE A 12 5.85 -1.51 -6.46
C PHE A 12 5.96 -3.03 -6.35
N ALA A 13 4.96 -3.75 -6.87
CA ALA A 13 4.93 -5.20 -6.88
C ALA A 13 5.00 -5.71 -8.32
N TYR A 14 5.94 -6.62 -8.58
CA TYR A 14 6.13 -7.27 -9.87
C TYR A 14 6.14 -8.78 -9.68
N ARG A 15 5.42 -9.50 -10.53
CA ARG A 15 5.53 -10.95 -10.61
C ARG A 15 6.43 -11.32 -11.78
N LEU A 16 7.60 -11.90 -11.47
CA LEU A 16 8.62 -12.23 -12.47
C LEU A 16 8.60 -13.69 -12.92
N ASP A 17 7.74 -14.52 -12.32
CA ASP A 17 7.67 -15.95 -12.56
C ASP A 17 6.22 -16.47 -12.65
N ARG A 18 6.07 -17.79 -12.79
CA ARG A 18 4.79 -18.50 -12.81
C ARG A 18 4.42 -19.12 -11.45
N SER A 19 5.08 -18.73 -10.36
CA SER A 19 4.75 -19.20 -9.00
C SER A 19 3.40 -18.65 -8.52
N ASP A 20 2.98 -18.93 -7.29
CA ASP A 20 1.68 -18.50 -6.76
C ASP A 20 1.37 -17.02 -7.07
N ALA A 21 0.15 -16.78 -7.57
CA ALA A 21 -0.30 -15.46 -7.95
C ALA A 21 -0.41 -14.50 -6.76
N ARG A 22 -0.62 -15.03 -5.55
CA ARG A 22 -0.76 -14.28 -4.31
C ARG A 22 0.52 -14.32 -3.48
N ARG A 23 1.03 -13.15 -3.12
CA ARG A 23 2.19 -12.96 -2.24
C ARG A 23 1.87 -11.96 -1.14
N VAL A 24 2.60 -12.03 -0.03
CA VAL A 24 2.47 -11.12 1.10
C VAL A 24 3.73 -10.27 1.21
N PHE A 25 3.56 -8.96 1.17
CA PHE A 25 4.66 -7.98 1.23
C PHE A 25 4.65 -7.28 2.58
N ARG A 26 5.64 -7.58 3.44
CA ARG A 26 5.83 -6.89 4.72
C ARG A 26 6.56 -5.57 4.51
N LEU A 27 5.93 -4.48 4.91
CA LEU A 27 6.50 -3.14 4.82
C LEU A 27 7.50 -2.88 5.96
N ARG A 28 8.24 -1.78 5.88
CA ARG A 28 9.23 -1.38 6.89
C ARG A 28 9.23 0.14 7.03
N GLY A 29 9.65 0.63 8.19
CA GLY A 29 9.82 2.07 8.44
C GLY A 29 8.52 2.86 8.56
N LEU A 30 7.39 2.20 8.79
CA LEU A 30 6.12 2.86 9.10
C LEU A 30 6.02 3.13 10.61
N ASP A 31 5.26 4.16 10.99
CA ASP A 31 4.86 4.34 12.38
C ASP A 31 3.86 3.23 12.75
N ALA A 32 4.26 2.38 13.69
CA ALA A 32 3.49 1.20 14.08
C ALA A 32 2.09 1.54 14.60
N ALA A 33 1.92 2.68 15.28
CA ALA A 33 0.65 3.07 15.90
C ALA A 33 -0.26 3.89 14.97
N ARG A 34 0.23 4.27 13.79
CA ARG A 34 -0.49 5.13 12.85
C ARG A 34 -1.35 4.30 11.90
N ASP A 35 -2.55 4.81 11.60
CA ASP A 35 -3.44 4.25 10.58
C ASP A 35 -3.05 4.72 9.18
N TYR A 36 -3.06 3.80 8.24
CA TYR A 36 -2.77 4.04 6.83
C TYR A 36 -3.93 3.59 5.96
N GLN A 37 -4.22 4.40 4.93
CA GLN A 37 -5.00 4.03 3.78
C GLN A 37 -4.06 3.43 2.74
N VAL A 38 -4.41 2.23 2.26
CA VAL A 38 -3.72 1.51 1.20
C VAL A 38 -4.63 1.41 0.00
N GLU A 39 -4.17 1.88 -1.15
CA GLU A 39 -4.96 1.90 -2.38
C GLU A 39 -4.15 1.31 -3.54
N ASP A 40 -4.78 0.48 -4.37
CA ASP A 40 -4.21 0.00 -5.64
C ASP A 40 -4.44 1.05 -6.72
N GLU A 41 -3.38 1.71 -7.17
CA GLU A 41 -3.46 2.81 -8.13
C GLU A 41 -3.96 2.34 -9.51
N GLY A 42 -3.66 1.10 -9.89
CA GLY A 42 -4.14 0.54 -11.16
C GLY A 42 -5.65 0.35 -11.15
N GLN A 43 -6.19 -0.22 -10.06
CA GLN A 43 -7.64 -0.38 -9.89
C GLN A 43 -8.36 0.96 -9.70
N ARG A 44 -7.76 1.90 -8.96
CA ARG A 44 -8.30 3.25 -8.80
C ARG A 44 -8.47 3.95 -10.15
N MET A 45 -7.49 3.86 -11.04
CA MET A 45 -7.57 4.43 -12.39
C MET A 45 -8.63 3.76 -13.27
N ALA A 46 -8.91 2.48 -13.03
CA ALA A 46 -10.00 1.75 -13.70
C ALA A 46 -11.39 2.05 -13.11
N GLY A 47 -11.49 2.88 -12.06
CA GLY A 47 -12.76 3.18 -11.38
C GLY A 47 -13.17 2.12 -10.34
N GLU A 48 -12.31 1.14 -10.06
CA GLU A 48 -12.54 0.02 -9.14
C GLU A 48 -11.81 0.24 -7.81
N SER A 49 -11.81 1.47 -7.28
CA SER A 49 -11.05 1.81 -6.07
C SER A 49 -11.46 0.92 -4.89
N ARG A 50 -10.47 0.20 -4.35
CA ARG A 50 -10.57 -0.56 -3.09
C ARG A 50 -9.54 -0.03 -2.11
N THR A 51 -9.94 0.94 -1.30
CA THR A 51 -9.15 1.41 -0.17
C THR A 51 -9.22 0.41 0.99
N ARG A 52 -8.06 0.00 1.49
CA ARG A 52 -7.92 -0.78 2.72
C ARG A 52 -7.38 0.13 3.82
N ARG A 53 -7.85 -0.04 5.06
CA ARG A 53 -7.27 0.60 6.24
C ARG A 53 -6.49 -0.43 7.02
N MET A 54 -5.24 -0.10 7.35
CA MET A 54 -4.33 -0.95 8.12
C MET A 54 -3.42 -0.08 8.96
N THR A 55 -3.09 -0.53 10.16
CA THR A 55 -2.06 0.09 11.00
C THR A 55 -0.67 -0.15 10.43
N GLY A 56 0.30 0.70 10.76
CA GLY A 56 1.70 0.46 10.43
C GLY A 56 2.20 -0.88 11.00
N HIS A 57 1.76 -1.26 12.20
CA HIS A 57 2.09 -2.56 12.80
C HIS A 57 1.61 -3.73 11.93
N GLU A 58 0.35 -3.72 11.48
CA GLU A 58 -0.20 -4.77 10.61
C GLU A 58 0.54 -4.83 9.28
N LEU A 59 0.84 -3.68 8.68
CA LEU A 59 1.59 -3.61 7.42
C LEU A 59 3.02 -4.14 7.52
N MET A 60 3.66 -3.99 8.69
CA MET A 60 5.01 -4.49 8.92
C MET A 60 5.05 -5.96 9.36
N MET A 61 4.09 -6.41 10.18
CA MET A 61 4.09 -7.77 10.74
C MET A 61 3.32 -8.77 9.88
N GLN A 62 2.10 -8.42 9.50
CA GLN A 62 1.22 -9.28 8.70
C GLN A 62 1.51 -9.08 7.20
N GLY A 63 1.79 -7.85 6.79
CA GLY A 63 2.07 -7.49 5.40
C GLY A 63 0.83 -7.28 4.56
N LEU A 64 1.03 -6.69 3.38
CA LEU A 64 0.00 -6.47 2.39
C LEU A 64 -0.12 -7.69 1.46
N PRO A 65 -1.27 -8.39 1.42
CA PRO A 65 -1.52 -9.40 0.41
C PRO A 65 -1.76 -8.72 -0.95
N VAL A 66 -1.00 -9.18 -1.94
CA VAL A 66 -1.02 -8.72 -3.33
C VAL A 66 -1.20 -9.94 -4.23
N GLU A 67 -2.14 -9.85 -5.16
CA GLU A 67 -2.41 -10.87 -6.16
C GLU A 67 -2.18 -10.30 -7.55
N LEU A 68 -1.33 -10.95 -8.34
CA LEU A 68 -0.94 -10.49 -9.67
C LEU A 68 -1.10 -11.60 -10.72
N PRO A 69 -1.59 -11.27 -11.93
CA PRO A 69 -1.53 -12.20 -13.06
C PRO A 69 -0.08 -12.51 -13.44
N VAL A 70 0.13 -13.53 -14.28
CA VAL A 70 1.47 -13.90 -14.75
C VAL A 70 2.11 -12.70 -15.47
N PHE A 71 3.33 -12.32 -15.08
CA PHE A 71 4.01 -11.10 -15.54
C PHE A 71 3.26 -9.79 -15.26
N GLY A 72 2.36 -9.79 -14.27
CA GLY A 72 1.64 -8.61 -13.83
C GLY A 72 2.46 -7.68 -12.93
N ALA A 73 2.00 -6.43 -12.83
CA ALA A 73 2.53 -5.42 -11.93
C ALA A 73 1.37 -4.65 -11.27
N ALA A 74 1.60 -4.18 -10.05
CA ALA A 74 0.70 -3.26 -9.36
C ALA A 74 1.49 -2.22 -8.56
N VAL A 75 0.89 -1.06 -8.39
CA VAL A 75 1.42 0.03 -7.56
C VAL A 75 0.40 0.32 -6.48
N PHE A 76 0.84 0.27 -5.23
CA PHE A 76 0.00 0.64 -4.09
C PHE A 76 0.49 1.95 -3.50
N SER A 77 -0.43 2.88 -3.25
CA SER A 77 -0.16 4.03 -2.40
C SER A 77 -0.50 3.70 -0.95
N ILE A 78 0.40 4.05 -0.03
CA ILE A 78 0.23 3.89 1.42
C ILE A 78 0.35 5.28 2.03
N GLN A 79 -0.75 5.79 2.56
CA GLN A 79 -0.85 7.16 3.02
C GLN A 79 -1.46 7.19 4.42
N PRO A 80 -0.92 7.95 5.37
CA PRO A 80 -1.53 8.14 6.66
C PRO A 80 -2.95 8.63 6.50
N GLN A 81 -3.84 8.05 7.27
CA GLN A 81 -5.17 8.58 7.39
C GLN A 81 -5.07 9.93 8.10
N GLY A 82 -5.19 11.03 7.36
CA GLY A 82 -5.26 12.36 7.95
C GLY A 82 -6.44 12.45 8.91
N GLN A 83 -6.24 13.06 10.09
CA GLN A 83 -7.37 13.59 10.85
C GLN A 83 -8.09 14.56 9.93
N VAL A 84 -9.37 14.29 9.67
CA VAL A 84 -10.25 15.27 9.05
C VAL A 84 -10.44 16.39 10.07
N ASN A 85 -9.62 17.44 9.99
CA ASN A 85 -9.93 18.69 10.67
C ASN A 85 -11.16 19.28 9.96
N HIS A 86 -12.34 19.01 10.50
CA HIS A 86 -13.48 19.89 10.29
C HIS A 86 -13.14 21.21 10.99
N ALA A 87 -12.74 22.20 10.19
CA ALA A 87 -12.75 23.60 10.58
C ALA A 87 -14.18 24.12 10.63
#